data_AF-A0A815EJ91-F1
#
_entry.id   AF-A0A815EJ91-F1
#
_cell.length_a   1.000
_cell.length_b   1.000
_cell.length_c   1.000
_cell.angle_alpha   90.00
_cell.angle_beta   90.00
_cell.angle_gamma   90.00
#
_symmetry.space_group_name_H-M   'P 1'
#
loop_
_entity.id
_entity.type
_entity.pdbx_description
1 polymer ?
#
loop_
_entity_poly.entity_id
_entity_poly.type
_entity_poly.pdbx_seq_one_letter_code
_entity_poly.pdbx_strand_id
1 'polypeptide(L)' 'MFDSYFLIGSNDHPREITVIDENCKTICSLRSENLNSLATVNVGHQTLPIIVGGNSSGRIHVFTGQI' A
#
# COMPACT_ATOMS: atom_id res chain seq x y z
N MET A 1 9.31 11.59 -4.04
CA MET A 1 9.16 10.15 -3.77
C MET A 1 10.26 9.79 -2.79
N PHE A 2 9.92 9.18 -1.65
CA PHE A 2 10.87 8.93 -0.56
C PHE A 2 12.09 8.15 -1.07
N ASP A 3 13.29 8.53 -0.62
CA ASP A 3 14.53 7.83 -0.98
C ASP A 3 14.52 6.36 -0.53
N SER A 4 13.68 6.01 0.46
CA SER A 4 13.36 4.64 0.86
C SER A 4 11.98 4.60 1.55
N TYR A 5 11.15 3.63 1.19
CA TYR A 5 9.88 3.34 1.87
C TYR A 5 9.56 1.85 1.75
N PHE A 6 8.76 1.33 2.68
CA PHE A 6 8.27 -0.04 2.65
C PHE A 6 6.76 -0.05 2.60
N LEU A 7 6.21 -1.02 1.85
CA LEU A 7 4.78 -1.24 1.71
C LEU A 7 4.39 -2.51 2.44
N ILE A 8 3.60 -2.38 3.49
CA ILE A 8 3.20 -3.49 4.34
C ILE A 8 1.71 -3.75 4.13
N GLY A 9 1.37 -4.92 3.61
CA GLY A 9 -0.02 -5.38 3.65
C GLY A 9 -0.36 -5.80 5.08
N SER A 10 -1.41 -5.22 5.66
CA SER A 10 -1.92 -5.61 6.97
C SER A 10 -3.16 -6.50 6.86
N ASN A 11 -3.28 -7.45 7.81
CA ASN A 11 -4.46 -8.27 7.99
C ASN A 11 -5.44 -7.68 9.03
N ASP A 12 -5.10 -6.52 9.61
CA ASP A 12 -5.96 -5.80 10.53
C ASP A 12 -7.26 -5.36 9.83
N HIS A 13 -8.30 -5.12 10.62
CA HIS A 13 -9.59 -4.66 10.12
C HIS A 13 -9.83 -3.20 10.52
N PRO A 14 -10.09 -2.28 9.56
CA PRO A 14 -10.15 -2.50 8.11
C PRO A 14 -8.78 -2.80 7.49
N ARG A 15 -8.77 -3.64 6.44
CA ARG A 15 -7.54 -4.01 5.74
C ARG A 15 -6.93 -2.80 5.05
N GLU A 16 -5.60 -2.71 5.09
CA GLU A 16 -4.85 -1.59 4.55
C GLU A 16 -3.46 -2.00 4.04
N ILE A 17 -2.89 -1.13 3.22
CA ILE A 17 -1.45 -1.12 2.92
C ILE A 17 -0.85 0.04 3.69
N THR A 18 0.02 -0.25 4.64
CA THR A 18 0.74 0.77 5.42
C THR A 18 2.04 1.13 4.72
N VAL A 19 2.29 2.43 4.57
CA VAL A 19 3.55 2.96 4.05
C VAL A 19 4.40 3.41 5.25
N ILE A 20 5.60 2.84 5.38
CA ILE A 20 6.55 3.22 6.43
C ILE A 20 7.86 3.74 5.83
N ASP A 21 8.55 4.62 6.57
CA ASP A 21 9.91 5.04 6.26
C ASP A 21 10.96 4.04 6.77
N GLU A 22 12.24 4.32 6.51
CA GLU A 22 13.38 3.51 6.95
C GLU A 22 13.55 3.44 8.48
N ASN A 23 12.90 4.33 9.22
CA ASN A 23 12.90 4.34 10.69
C ASN A 23 11.67 3.60 11.26
N CYS A 24 10.95 2.85 10.43
CA CYS A 24 9.71 2.15 10.77
C CYS A 24 8.57 3.09 11.22
N LYS A 25 8.61 4.38 10.83
CA LYS A 25 7.54 5.31 11.12
C LYS A 25 6.49 5.25 10.02
N THR A 26 5.23 5.14 10.42
CA THR A 26 4.09 5.21 9.49
C THR A 26 4.00 6.60 8.85
N ILE A 27 4.05 6.62 7.52
CA ILE A 27 3.83 7.80 6.68
C ILE A 27 2.34 7.95 6.41
N CYS A 28 1.70 6.88 5.93
CA CYS A 28 0.27 6.84 5.63
C CYS A 28 -0.27 5.40 5.58
N SER A 29 -1.59 5.28 5.58
CA SER A 29 -2.31 4.01 5.40
C SER A 29 -3.27 4.11 4.23
N LEU A 30 -3.18 3.17 3.29
CA LEU A 30 -3.99 3.12 2.07
C LEU A 30 -5.11 2.10 2.25
N ARG A 31 -6.36 2.57 2.12
CA ARG A 31 -7.58 1.79 2.35
C ARG A 31 -8.49 1.83 1.13
N SER A 32 -9.21 0.74 0.92
CA SER A 32 -10.26 0.64 -0.09
C SER A 32 -11.34 -0.31 0.42
N GLU A 33 -12.61 0.00 0.14
CA GLU A 33 -13.74 -0.89 0.46
C GLU A 33 -13.61 -2.26 -0.20
N ASN A 34 -12.82 -2.37 -1.27
CA ASN A 34 -12.60 -3.60 -2.01
C ASN A 34 -11.33 -4.36 -1.59
N LEU A 35 -10.58 -3.86 -0.59
CA LEU A 35 -9.38 -4.51 -0.06
C LEU A 35 -9.75 -5.66 0.89
N ASN A 36 -10.61 -6.57 0.43
CA ASN A 36 -11.24 -7.61 1.26
C ASN A 36 -10.33 -8.79 1.61
N SER A 37 -9.11 -8.82 1.08
CA SER A 37 -8.09 -9.81 1.40
C SER A 37 -6.72 -9.12 1.47
N LEU A 38 -5.76 -9.79 2.10
CA LEU A 38 -4.41 -9.28 2.28
C LEU A 38 -3.77 -8.93 0.94
N ALA A 39 -3.36 -7.69 0.77
CA ALA A 39 -2.54 -7.27 -0.37
C ALA A 39 -1.09 -7.69 -0.12
N THR A 40 -0.75 -8.90 -0.56
CA THR A 40 0.54 -9.54 -0.29
C THR A 40 1.67 -9.01 -1.18
N VAL A 41 1.35 -8.46 -2.35
CA VAL A 41 2.33 -7.90 -3.29
C VAL A 41 1.98 -6.45 -3.55
N ASN A 42 2.88 -5.54 -3.18
CA ASN A 42 2.69 -4.10 -3.32
C ASN A 42 3.93 -3.47 -3.95
N VAL A 43 3.74 -2.49 -4.83
CA VAL A 43 4.83 -1.74 -5.47
C VAL A 43 4.42 -0.28 -5.66
N GLY A 44 5.36 0.64 -5.41
CA GLY A 44 5.19 2.05 -5.75
C GLY A 44 5.97 2.43 -7.01
N HIS A 45 5.38 3.30 -7.84
CA HIS A 45 5.98 3.73 -9.10
C HIS A 45 7.09 4.76 -8.88
N GLN A 46 8.32 4.51 -9.35
CA GLN A 46 9.54 5.27 -9.03
C GLN A 46 9.53 6.79 -9.25
N THR A 47 8.60 7.32 -10.05
CA THR A 47 8.52 8.76 -10.33
C THR A 47 7.10 9.34 -10.23
N LEU A 48 6.09 8.49 -10.01
CA LEU A 48 4.70 8.92 -10.01
C LEU A 48 4.11 8.57 -8.65
N PRO A 49 3.17 9.37 -8.13
CA PRO A 49 2.56 9.10 -6.83
C PRO A 49 1.46 8.04 -6.99
N ILE A 50 1.90 6.82 -7.33
CA ILE A 50 1.07 5.66 -7.64
C ILE A 50 1.59 4.48 -6.83
N ILE A 51 0.70 3.80 -6.12
CA ILE A 51 0.96 2.52 -5.45
C ILE A 51 -0.03 1.48 -5.97
N VAL A 52 0.47 0.30 -6.30
CA VAL A 52 -0.30 -0.82 -6.81
C VAL A 52 -0.18 -2.00 -5.86
N GLY A 53 -1.32 -2.58 -5.46
CA GLY A 53 -1.39 -3.74 -4.58
C GLY A 53 -2.22 -4.87 -5.19
N GLY A 54 -1.71 -6.10 -5.15
CA GLY A 54 -2.42 -7.32 -5.53
C GLY A 54 -2.78 -8.15 -4.31
N ASN A 55 -3.99 -8.71 -4.29
CA ASN A 55 -4.48 -9.53 -3.17
C ASN A 55 -4.96 -10.92 -3.61
N SER A 56 -5.24 -11.81 -2.66
CA SER A 56 -5.57 -13.23 -2.94
C SER A 56 -6.94 -13.45 -3.61
N SER A 57 -7.79 -12.42 -3.71
CA SER A 57 -9.01 -12.49 -4.53
C SER A 57 -8.77 -12.21 -6.01
N GLY A 58 -7.51 -12.05 -6.43
CA GLY A 58 -7.13 -11.82 -7.82
C GLY A 58 -7.38 -10.40 -8.32
N ARG A 59 -7.63 -9.44 -7.41
CA ARG A 59 -7.87 -8.04 -7.75
C ARG A 59 -6.61 -7.20 -7.63
N ILE A 60 -6.49 -6.20 -8.50
CA ILE A 60 -5.45 -5.17 -8.45
C ILE A 60 -6.08 -3.88 -7.91
N HIS A 61 -5.46 -3.29 -6.90
CA HIS A 61 -5.82 -1.99 -6.34
C HIS A 61 -4.78 -0.97 -6.75
N VAL A 62 -5.24 0.19 -7.25
CA VAL A 62 -4.38 1.30 -7.65
C VAL A 62 -4.73 2.50 -6.78
N PHE A 63 -3.74 2.99 -6.04
CA PHE A 63 -3.83 4.20 -5.23
C PHE A 63 -3.07 5.31 -5.94
N THR A 64 -3.72 6.45 -6.13
CA THR A 64 -3.16 7.63 -6.80
C THR A 64 -3.49 8.88 -5.99
N GLY A 65 -2.61 9.88 -5.96
CA GLY A 65 -2.85 11.14 -5.23
C GLY A 65 -1.63 11.53 -4.40
N GLN A 66 -1.72 12.47 -3.47
CA GLN A 66 -0.60 12.70 -2.53
C GLN A 66 -0.48 11.48 -1.60
N ILE A 67 0.52 10.64 -1.86
CA ILE A 67 0.93 9.52 -1.00
C ILE A 67 2.20 9.91 -0.26
#